data_AF-A0A926ADM2-F1
#
_entry.id   AF-A0A926ADM2-F1
#
_cell.length_a   1.000
_cell.length_b   1.000
_cell.length_c   1.000
_cell.angle_alpha   90.00
_cell.angle_beta   90.00
_cell.angle_gamma   90.00
#
_symmetry.space_group_name_H-M   'P 1'
#
loop_
_entity.id
_entity.type
_entity.pdbx_description
1 polymer ?
#
loop_
_entity_poly.entity_id
_entity_poly.type
_entity_poly.pdbx_seq_one_letter_code
_entity_poly.pdbx_strand_id
1 'polypeptide(L)'
;AGFEVKKRLPVSFLRMPLLKQLVSSSVLAAADGVLQSTGLLYAPSVFVQATAQGESPDNTGMMTPDALFVCPESGTALHREGDVLVSRQSGLRYAIRDGIYDFKAPLD
;
A
#
# COMPACT_ATOMS: atom_id res chain seq x y z
N ALA A 1 -9.19 -4.13 12.53
CA ALA A 1 -9.06 -3.91 11.08
C ALA A 1 -9.99 -4.81 10.24
N GLY A 2 -10.53 -5.92 10.76
CA GLY A 2 -11.41 -6.78 9.94
C GLY A 2 -10.66 -7.54 8.84
N PHE A 3 -9.38 -7.83 9.04
CA PHE A 3 -8.56 -8.62 8.12
C PHE A 3 -7.95 -9.81 8.85
N GLU A 4 -7.97 -10.97 8.21
CA GLU A 4 -7.26 -12.17 8.65
C GLU A 4 -5.93 -12.27 7.91
N VAL A 5 -4.83 -12.37 8.65
CA VAL A 5 -3.49 -12.55 8.07
C VAL A 5 -3.29 -14.02 7.69
N LYS A 6 -3.12 -14.28 6.40
CA LYS A 6 -2.90 -15.61 5.84
C LYS A 6 -1.42 -16.00 5.81
N LYS A 7 -0.56 -15.06 5.42
CA LYS A 7 0.88 -15.31 5.28
C LYS A 7 1.69 -14.07 5.62
N ARG A 8 2.90 -14.27 6.14
CA ARG A 8 3.89 -13.22 6.38
C ARG A 8 5.20 -13.62 5.72
N LEU A 9 5.86 -12.67 5.07
CA LEU A 9 7.14 -12.86 4.39
C LEU A 9 8.09 -11.70 4.75
N PRO A 10 9.23 -11.97 5.40
CA PRO A 10 10.24 -10.96 5.70
C PRO A 10 10.82 -10.37 4.41
N VAL A 11 10.99 -9.05 4.32
CA VAL A 11 11.42 -8.41 3.05
C VAL A 11 12.85 -8.79 2.67
N SER A 12 13.79 -8.74 3.62
CA SER A 12 15.20 -9.11 3.39
C SER A 12 15.92 -9.40 4.70
N PHE A 13 16.62 -10.52 4.76
CA PHE A 13 17.46 -10.95 5.87
C PHE A 13 18.90 -10.45 5.71
N LEU A 14 19.40 -10.41 4.47
CA LEU A 14 20.80 -10.14 4.17
C LEU A 14 21.08 -8.64 3.98
N ARG A 15 21.07 -7.89 5.09
CA ARG A 15 21.20 -6.41 5.09
C ARG A 15 22.63 -5.89 5.27
N MET A 16 23.65 -6.76 5.35
CA MET A 16 25.03 -6.33 5.55
C MET A 16 25.64 -5.71 4.27
N PRO A 17 26.21 -4.50 4.34
CA PRO A 17 26.80 -3.83 3.17
C PRO A 17 27.94 -4.63 2.50
N LEU A 18 28.80 -5.26 3.31
CA LEU A 18 29.91 -6.10 2.84
C LEU A 18 29.44 -7.24 1.93
N LEU A 19 28.30 -7.83 2.25
CA LEU A 19 27.74 -8.95 1.48
C LEU A 19 27.35 -8.51 0.06
N LYS A 20 26.86 -7.27 -0.07
CA LYS A 20 26.46 -6.69 -1.36
C LYS A 20 27.64 -6.30 -2.25
N GLN A 21 28.82 -6.12 -1.65
CA GLN A 21 30.05 -5.84 -2.40
C GLN A 21 30.73 -7.12 -2.89
N LEU A 22 30.54 -8.23 -2.17
CA LEU A 22 31.21 -9.50 -2.44
C LEU A 22 30.36 -10.50 -3.23
N VAL A 23 29.03 -10.38 -3.18
CA VAL A 23 28.08 -11.35 -3.74
C VAL A 23 27.17 -10.66 -4.74
N SER A 24 26.87 -11.33 -5.85
CA SER A 24 25.94 -10.81 -6.86
C SER A 24 24.52 -10.66 -6.29
N SER A 25 23.77 -9.69 -6.82
CA SER A 25 22.38 -9.44 -6.42
C SER A 25 21.46 -10.64 -6.61
N SER A 26 21.69 -11.44 -7.66
CA SER A 26 20.89 -12.64 -7.94
C SER A 26 21.05 -13.73 -6.87
N VAL A 27 22.28 -13.95 -6.39
CA VAL A 27 22.56 -14.93 -5.34
C VAL A 27 21.97 -14.45 -4.00
N LEU A 28 22.10 -13.16 -3.70
CA LEU A 28 21.50 -12.57 -2.49
C LEU A 28 19.98 -12.69 -2.51
N ALA A 29 19.33 -12.42 -3.64
CA ALA A 29 17.88 -12.56 -3.79
C ALA A 29 17.42 -14.02 -3.65
N ALA A 30 18.17 -14.98 -4.21
CA ALA A 30 17.87 -16.40 -4.05
C ALA A 30 18.00 -16.86 -2.58
N ALA A 31 19.06 -16.44 -1.89
CA ALA A 31 19.27 -16.74 -0.49
C ALA A 31 18.18 -16.11 0.41
N ASP A 32 17.82 -14.84 0.16
CA ASP A 32 16.69 -14.18 0.83
C ASP A 32 15.37 -14.96 0.59
N GLY A 33 15.13 -15.46 -0.62
CA GLY A 33 13.95 -16.26 -0.94
C GLY A 33 13.87 -17.59 -0.15
N VAL A 34 15.01 -18.27 0.03
CA VAL A 34 15.07 -19.46 0.89
C VAL A 34 14.78 -19.09 2.35
N LEU A 35 15.42 -18.04 2.87
CA LEU A 35 15.21 -17.57 4.24
C LEU A 35 13.77 -17.09 4.49
N GLN A 36 13.13 -16.47 3.50
CA GLN A 36 11.73 -16.06 3.56
C GLN A 36 10.77 -17.22 3.81
N SER A 37 11.09 -18.42 3.32
CA SER A 37 10.27 -19.62 3.54
C SER A 37 10.28 -20.11 4.99
N THR A 38 11.28 -19.71 5.79
CA THR A 38 11.40 -20.11 7.21
C THR A 38 10.34 -19.48 8.11
N GLY A 39 9.70 -18.39 7.67
CA GLY A 39 8.73 -17.65 8.48
C GLY A 39 9.33 -16.86 9.65
N LEU A 40 10.66 -16.81 9.78
CA LEU A 40 11.32 -16.08 10.84
C LEU A 40 11.20 -14.57 10.63
N LEU A 41 10.46 -13.88 11.50
CA LEU A 41 10.22 -12.43 11.40
C LEU A 41 11.36 -11.62 12.00
N TYR A 42 12.56 -11.75 11.41
CA TYR A 42 13.75 -11.02 11.85
C TYR A 42 13.92 -9.67 11.13
N ALA A 43 13.45 -9.57 9.88
CA ALA A 43 13.60 -8.35 9.09
C ALA A 43 12.70 -7.22 9.62
N PRO A 44 13.17 -5.95 9.60
CA PRO A 44 12.38 -4.80 10.08
C PRO A 44 11.15 -4.48 9.21
N SER A 45 11.05 -5.07 8.02
CA SER A 45 9.89 -4.91 7.14
C SER A 45 9.39 -6.29 6.72
N VAL A 46 8.06 -6.45 6.67
CA VAL A 46 7.38 -7.74 6.42
C VAL A 46 6.23 -7.51 5.45
N PHE A 47 6.18 -8.30 4.37
CA PHE A 47 5.01 -8.41 3.51
C PHE A 47 3.95 -9.28 4.20
N VAL A 48 2.70 -8.85 4.12
CA VAL A 48 1.57 -9.56 4.72
C VAL A 48 0.54 -9.83 3.64
N GLN A 49 0.19 -11.10 3.47
CA GLN A 49 -1.02 -11.47 2.76
C GLN A 49 -2.16 -11.50 3.76
N ALA A 50 -3.16 -10.64 3.57
CA ALA A 50 -4.33 -10.58 4.41
C ALA A 50 -5.60 -10.63 3.56
N THR A 51 -6.67 -11.18 4.13
CA THR A 51 -7.99 -11.27 3.52
C THR A 51 -8.98 -10.51 4.38
N ALA A 52 -9.80 -9.65 3.80
CA ALA A 52 -10.90 -9.00 4.51
C ALA A 52 -11.87 -10.06 5.06
N GLN A 53 -12.36 -9.85 6.27
CA GLN A 53 -13.28 -10.73 6.97
C GLN A 53 -14.62 -10.04 7.15
N GLY A 54 -15.70 -10.83 7.07
CA GLY A 54 -17.06 -10.34 7.13
C GLY A 54 -17.59 -9.83 5.80
N GLU A 55 -18.81 -9.31 5.82
CA GLU A 55 -19.43 -8.70 4.64
C GLU A 55 -18.89 -7.28 4.48
N SER A 56 -18.03 -7.10 3.48
CA SER A 56 -17.63 -5.77 3.01
C SER A 56 -18.07 -5.60 1.55
N PRO A 57 -18.41 -4.38 1.12
CA PRO A 57 -18.64 -4.11 -0.30
C PRO A 57 -17.46 -4.62 -1.14
N ASP A 58 -17.77 -5.29 -2.25
CA ASP A 58 -16.75 -5.68 -3.22
C ASP A 58 -16.26 -4.44 -3.96
N ASN A 59 -15.12 -3.93 -3.51
CA ASN A 59 -14.47 -2.76 -4.11
C ASN A 59 -13.58 -3.14 -5.31
N THR A 60 -13.55 -4.40 -5.74
CA THR A 60 -12.77 -4.84 -6.92
C THR A 60 -13.50 -4.62 -8.24
N GLY A 61 -14.84 -4.52 -8.20
CA GLY A 61 -15.69 -4.25 -9.37
C GLY A 61 -15.88 -2.77 -9.70
N MET A 62 -15.07 -1.86 -9.14
CA MET A 62 -15.23 -0.42 -9.35
C MET A 62 -14.97 -0.02 -10.80
N MET A 63 -15.90 0.74 -11.39
CA MET A 63 -15.79 1.26 -12.75
C MET A 63 -14.75 2.38 -12.88
N THR A 64 -14.47 3.10 -11.79
CA THR A 64 -13.47 4.18 -11.77
C THR A 64 -12.64 4.13 -10.47
N PRO A 65 -11.33 4.47 -10.52
CA PRO A 65 -10.49 4.51 -9.32
C PRO A 65 -10.95 5.54 -8.29
N ASP A 66 -11.64 6.60 -8.74
CA ASP A 66 -12.13 7.69 -7.90
C ASP A 66 -13.04 7.19 -6.76
N ALA A 67 -13.80 6.11 -7.01
CA ALA A 67 -14.72 5.52 -6.03
C ALA A 67 -14.01 4.89 -4.81
N LEU A 68 -12.68 4.72 -4.86
CA LEU A 68 -11.88 4.24 -3.73
C LEU A 68 -11.59 5.32 -2.70
N PHE A 69 -11.72 6.60 -3.06
CA PHE A 69 -11.20 7.68 -2.24
C PHE A 69 -12.27 8.34 -1.37
N VAL A 70 -11.91 8.54 -0.09
CA VAL A 70 -12.66 9.31 0.89
C VAL A 70 -11.81 10.45 1.43
N CYS A 71 -12.47 11.50 1.90
CA CYS A 71 -11.82 12.63 2.54
C CYS A 71 -11.18 12.17 3.87
N PRO A 72 -9.86 12.39 4.08
CA PRO A 72 -9.18 11.99 5.32
C PRO A 72 -9.76 12.62 6.59
N GLU A 73 -10.33 13.82 6.51
CA GLU A 73 -10.91 14.50 7.68
C GLU A 73 -12.34 14.05 8.00
N SER A 74 -13.15 13.85 6.96
CA SER A 74 -14.58 13.64 7.14
C SER A 74 -15.05 12.21 6.90
N GLY A 75 -14.22 11.38 6.26
CA GLY A 75 -14.53 10.00 5.90
C GLY A 75 -15.56 9.85 4.77
N THR A 76 -16.03 10.96 4.17
CA THR A 76 -17.01 10.90 3.07
C THR A 76 -16.35 10.76 1.71
N ALA A 77 -17.08 10.21 0.75
CA ALA A 77 -16.61 10.01 -0.61
C ALA A 77 -16.17 11.34 -1.27
N LEU A 78 -15.04 11.29 -1.98
CA LEU A 78 -14.57 12.41 -2.77
C LEU A 78 -15.17 12.36 -4.17
N HIS A 79 -15.40 13.54 -4.74
CA HIS A 79 -15.93 13.68 -6.09
C HIS A 79 -14.87 14.29 -7.01
N ARG A 80 -14.72 13.70 -8.20
CA ARG A 80 -13.79 14.25 -9.19
C ARG A 80 -14.39 15.45 -9.92
N GLU A 81 -13.62 16.53 -9.94
CA GLU A 81 -13.88 17.76 -10.70
C GLU A 81 -12.62 18.09 -11.51
N GLY A 82 -12.55 17.56 -12.75
CA GLY A 82 -11.35 17.66 -13.58
C GLY A 82 -10.16 16.95 -12.95
N ASP A 83 -9.12 17.72 -12.64
CA ASP A 83 -7.89 17.25 -11.99
C ASP A 83 -7.87 17.52 -10.48
N VAL A 84 -9.05 17.54 -9.87
CA VAL A 84 -9.23 17.75 -8.43
C VAL A 84 -10.23 16.75 -7.86
N LEU A 85 -9.95 16.21 -6.67
CA LEU A 85 -10.92 15.51 -5.84
C LEU A 85 -11.45 16.48 -4.77
N VAL A 86 -12.77 16.60 -4.66
CA VAL A 86 -13.44 17.56 -3.78
C VAL A 86 -14.31 16.82 -2.76
N SER A 87 -14.15 17.20 -1.50
CA SER A 87 -15.01 16.80 -0.40
C SER A 87 -16.20 17.75 -0.32
N ARG A 88 -17.42 17.25 -0.52
CA ARG A 88 -18.64 18.06 -0.35
C ARG A 88 -18.95 18.40 1.10
N GLN A 89 -18.37 17.66 2.05
CA GLN A 89 -18.63 17.86 3.47
C GLN A 89 -17.63 18.84 4.11
N SER A 90 -16.34 18.64 3.89
CA SER A 90 -15.29 19.50 4.47
C SER A 90 -14.87 20.65 3.55
N GLY A 91 -15.22 20.60 2.27
CA GLY A 91 -14.76 21.57 1.27
C GLY A 91 -13.31 21.37 0.83
N LEU A 92 -12.57 20.43 1.43
CA LEU A 92 -11.18 20.14 1.06
C LEU A 92 -11.07 19.63 -0.37
N ARG A 93 -9.98 20.03 -1.00
CA ARG A 93 -9.67 19.78 -2.41
C ARG A 93 -8.30 19.10 -2.48
N TYR A 94 -8.14 18.08 -3.32
CA TYR A 94 -6.88 17.36 -3.50
C TYR A 94 -6.54 17.27 -5.00
N ALA A 95 -5.28 17.47 -5.37
CA ALA A 95 -4.89 17.47 -6.77
C ALA A 95 -4.81 16.05 -7.36
N ILE A 96 -5.10 15.95 -8.65
CA ILE A 96 -4.72 14.82 -9.50
C ILE A 96 -3.66 15.36 -10.47
N ARG A 97 -2.44 14.81 -10.43
CA ARG A 97 -1.32 15.25 -11.27
C ARG A 97 -0.85 14.08 -12.11
N ASP A 98 -1.03 14.16 -13.42
CA ASP A 98 -0.66 13.07 -14.35
C ASP A 98 -1.28 11.72 -13.96
N GLY A 99 -2.53 11.74 -13.48
CA GLY A 99 -3.24 10.56 -12.99
C GLY A 99 -2.85 10.09 -11.58
N ILE A 100 -1.95 10.80 -10.90
CA ILE A 100 -1.55 10.52 -9.52
C ILE A 100 -2.39 11.37 -8.56
N TYR A 101 -3.09 10.70 -7.65
CA TYR A 101 -3.89 11.34 -6.60
C TYR A 101 -2.99 11.84 -5.46
N ASP A 102 -2.90 13.16 -5.26
CA ASP A 102 -2.05 13.80 -4.25
C ASP A 102 -2.86 14.17 -2.99
N PHE A 103 -2.77 13.31 -1.99
CA PHE A 103 -3.36 13.51 -0.65
C PHE A 103 -2.37 14.08 0.37
N LYS A 104 -1.18 14.55 -0.07
CA LYS A 104 -0.15 15.04 0.86
C LYS A 104 -0.55 16.35 1.53
N ALA A 105 -1.22 17.24 0.79
CA ALA A 105 -1.76 18.49 1.29
C ALA A 105 -3.02 18.85 0.50
N PRO A 106 -4.03 19.48 1.13
CA PRO A 106 -5.14 20.03 0.39
C PRO A 106 -4.69 21.21 -0.48
N LEU A 107 -5.44 21.47 -1.54
CA LEU A 107 -5.35 22.70 -2.31
C LEU A 107 -6.02 23.83 -1.52
N ASP A 108 -5.43 25.02 -1.59
CA ASP A 108 -5.98 26.26 -1.03
C ASP A 108 -7.31 26.68 -1.70
#